data_AF-A0A965MX71-F1
#
_entry.id   AF-A0A965MX71-F1
#
_cell.length_a   1.000
_cell.length_b   1.000
_cell.length_c   1.000
_cell.angle_alpha   90.00
_cell.angle_beta   90.00
_cell.angle_gamma   90.00
#
_symmetry.space_group_name_H-M   'P 1'
#
loop_
_entity.id
_entity.type
_entity.pdbx_description
1 polymer ?
#
loop_
_entity_poly.entity_id
_entity_poly.type
_entity_poly.pdbx_seq_one_letter_code
_entity_poly.pdbx_strand_id
1 'polypeptide(L)'
;HAELMPELGDRTADGEWMLLRTSLTLRDRWQFELWTKVRAVIGVPSPPAQLALLTKQLVAGEISPIASRLMVVGLQSVPARMVALLKAMSARMSVDAVLVHPSTALHDVWSLQARALHGANGILPSRPRDGDVETQGDPLVVNWLQGSREAQLVLGSFGVHPEFLPARPHTRVTGLLGRIHESIESSPHLVTGELPSPEKSVQIHRAHELSRQVEVLHDVLLHAFTEIDNLQPHDIVIMCPDMAAAAPLLTATFDREVEVSDGGGGTRSVRIPLVVADRGLRQVSDGTQILAQMLSVVTSRASKASILGLLGSPAVLRANGLSPDVVSLWWKIVDRTGVNWGFSGDHRRRLDADGVLGHVQTWASGLKQALVGVMLPDVLPVPEAGGVVPLDDLDSADFPAVASLAHLVGVLAELESETVRPLQ
;
A
#
# COMPACT_ATOMS: atom_id res chain seq x y z
N HIS A 1 -30.09 19.80 5.40
CA HIS A 1 -28.96 20.20 4.54
C HIS A 1 -27.71 19.45 4.97
N ALA A 2 -26.94 18.94 4.02
CA ALA A 2 -25.87 17.98 4.25
C ALA A 2 -24.61 18.65 4.83
N GLU A 3 -24.18 18.22 6.02
CA GLU A 3 -22.86 18.51 6.59
C GLU A 3 -21.76 17.97 5.68
N LEU A 4 -21.05 18.89 5.03
CA LEU A 4 -19.78 18.64 4.37
C LEU A 4 -18.69 19.11 5.33
N MET A 5 -18.17 18.14 6.10
CA MET A 5 -17.22 18.29 7.22
C MET A 5 -17.63 19.28 8.33
N PRO A 6 -18.11 18.78 9.48
CA PRO A 6 -18.48 19.56 10.67
C PRO A 6 -17.22 19.70 11.59
N GLU A 7 -16.97 20.71 12.45
CA GLU A 7 -17.78 21.76 13.09
C GLU A 7 -16.88 22.94 13.53
N LEU A 8 -17.40 24.18 13.42
CA LEU A 8 -17.25 25.25 14.42
C LEU A 8 -17.96 26.53 13.97
N GLY A 9 -19.07 26.86 14.61
CA GLY A 9 -19.69 28.18 14.51
C GLY A 9 -20.88 28.29 15.44
N ASP A 10 -20.95 29.38 16.20
CA ASP A 10 -21.96 29.63 17.23
C ASP A 10 -23.40 29.58 16.70
N ARG A 11 -24.32 29.12 17.55
CA ARG A 11 -25.77 29.24 17.35
C ARG A 11 -26.19 30.70 17.42
N THR A 12 -26.88 31.21 16.40
CA THR A 12 -27.76 32.37 16.58
C THR A 12 -29.11 31.93 17.14
N ALA A 13 -29.86 32.87 17.72
CA ALA A 13 -31.12 32.62 18.43
C ALA A 13 -32.22 31.92 17.59
N ASP A 14 -32.06 31.89 16.26
CA ASP A 14 -33.05 31.40 15.30
C ASP A 14 -32.78 29.96 14.79
N GLY A 15 -31.73 29.29 15.28
CA GLY A 15 -31.48 27.87 15.01
C GLY A 15 -30.82 27.53 13.66
N GLU A 16 -30.37 28.52 12.90
CA GLU A 16 -29.53 28.31 11.71
C GLU A 16 -28.04 28.28 12.03
N TRP A 17 -27.30 27.35 11.41
CA TRP A 17 -25.84 27.21 11.57
C TRP A 17 -25.12 28.09 10.55
N MET A 18 -24.22 28.97 11.00
CA MET A 18 -23.35 29.77 10.13
C MET A 18 -21.93 29.19 10.06
N LEU A 19 -21.41 29.01 8.84
CA LEU A 19 -20.06 28.51 8.54
C LEU A 19 -18.99 29.59 8.83
N LEU A 20 -18.20 29.42 9.90
CA LEU A 20 -17.09 30.32 10.24
C LEU A 20 -15.74 29.82 9.66
N ARG A 21 -15.60 29.97 8.32
CA ARG A 21 -14.40 29.80 7.45
C ARG A 21 -13.73 28.42 7.39
N THR A 22 -13.29 27.89 6.25
CA THR A 22 -13.16 28.41 4.88
C THR A 22 -14.17 27.71 3.99
N SER A 23 -15.05 28.48 3.34
CA SER A 23 -15.75 28.00 2.15
C SER A 23 -14.71 27.36 1.22
N LEU A 24 -15.01 26.16 0.67
CA LEU A 24 -14.34 25.67 -0.53
C LEU A 24 -14.06 26.88 -1.44
N THR A 25 -12.82 27.06 -1.88
CA THR A 25 -12.52 28.23 -2.71
C THR A 25 -13.40 28.17 -3.97
N LEU A 26 -13.57 29.29 -4.69
CA LEU A 26 -14.32 29.25 -5.95
C LEU A 26 -13.77 28.18 -6.92
N ARG A 27 -12.47 27.84 -6.83
CA ARG A 27 -11.83 26.77 -7.59
C ARG A 27 -12.25 25.37 -7.16
N ASP A 28 -12.72 25.20 -5.93
CA ASP A 28 -13.11 23.89 -5.36
C ASP A 28 -14.63 23.68 -5.36
N ARG A 29 -15.41 24.67 -5.82
CA ARG A 29 -16.88 24.60 -5.88
C ARG A 29 -17.40 23.41 -6.70
N TRP A 30 -16.68 23.00 -7.74
CA TRP A 30 -17.04 21.83 -8.55
C TRP A 30 -17.07 20.54 -7.71
N GLN A 31 -16.27 20.44 -6.64
CA GLN A 31 -16.27 19.26 -5.75
C GLN A 31 -17.61 19.12 -5.03
N PHE A 32 -18.17 20.23 -4.56
CA PHE A 32 -19.50 20.26 -3.96
C PHE A 32 -20.59 19.82 -4.96
N GLU A 33 -20.54 20.35 -6.17
CA GLU A 33 -21.51 20.03 -7.21
C GLU A 33 -21.41 18.57 -7.65
N LEU A 34 -20.19 18.06 -7.84
CA LEU A 34 -19.92 16.67 -8.16
C LEU A 34 -20.42 15.75 -7.04
N TRP A 35 -20.06 16.04 -5.78
CA TRP A 35 -20.49 15.25 -4.63
C TRP A 35 -22.01 15.18 -4.52
N THR A 36 -22.70 16.29 -4.76
CA THR A 36 -24.17 16.35 -4.73
C THR A 36 -24.78 15.45 -5.80
N LYS A 37 -24.26 15.50 -7.03
CA LYS A 37 -24.70 14.63 -8.13
C LYS A 37 -24.43 13.16 -7.83
N VAL A 38 -23.22 12.82 -7.36
CA VAL A 38 -22.85 11.45 -6.98
C VAL A 38 -23.75 10.91 -5.87
N ARG A 39 -24.04 11.71 -4.84
CA ARG A 39 -24.95 11.32 -3.77
C ARG A 39 -26.36 11.05 -4.30
N ALA A 40 -26.86 11.88 -5.22
CA ALA A 40 -28.19 11.69 -5.81
C ALA A 40 -28.28 10.37 -6.61
N VAL A 41 -27.19 9.95 -7.25
CA VAL A 41 -27.11 8.66 -7.97
C VAL A 41 -27.03 7.48 -7.02
N ILE A 42 -26.20 7.56 -5.97
CA ILE A 42 -26.00 6.47 -5.01
C ILE A 42 -27.23 6.25 -4.12
N GLY A 43 -27.94 7.32 -3.74
CA GLY A 43 -29.19 7.23 -2.99
C GLY A 43 -29.06 6.86 -1.50
N VAL A 44 -27.85 6.70 -0.97
CA VAL A 44 -27.62 6.45 0.47
C VAL A 44 -26.82 7.56 1.16
N PRO A 45 -27.04 7.82 2.47
CA PRO A 45 -26.24 8.79 3.22
C PRO A 45 -24.76 8.40 3.25
N SER A 46 -23.87 9.39 3.27
CA SER A 46 -22.42 9.15 3.38
C SER A 46 -22.05 8.57 4.76
N PRO A 47 -20.92 7.85 4.89
CA PRO A 47 -20.50 7.30 6.19
C PRO A 47 -20.47 8.33 7.34
N PRO A 48 -20.01 9.58 7.16
CA PRO A 48 -20.10 10.60 8.21
C PRO A 48 -21.55 10.94 8.60
N ALA A 49 -22.47 11.03 7.63
CA ALA A 49 -23.88 11.32 7.89
C ALA A 49 -24.58 10.15 8.59
N GLN A 50 -24.25 8.91 8.21
CA GLN A 50 -24.73 7.71 8.90
C GLN A 50 -24.24 7.68 10.35
N LEU A 51 -22.94 7.96 10.58
CA LEU A 51 -22.37 7.99 11.92
C LEU A 51 -23.03 9.05 12.80
N ALA A 52 -23.27 10.25 12.27
CA ALA A 52 -23.96 11.32 13.00
C ALA A 52 -25.41 10.92 13.36
N LEU A 53 -26.13 10.28 12.44
CA LEU A 53 -27.47 9.75 12.70
C LEU A 53 -27.43 8.68 13.79
N LEU A 54 -26.55 7.68 13.67
CA LEU A 54 -26.42 6.61 14.65
C LEU A 54 -26.11 7.14 16.05
N THR A 55 -25.20 8.11 16.16
CA THR A 55 -24.90 8.77 17.44
C THR A 55 -26.15 9.45 18.03
N LYS A 56 -26.95 10.16 17.21
CA LYS A 56 -28.22 10.77 17.66
C LYS A 56 -29.22 9.71 18.14
N GLN A 57 -29.38 8.62 17.39
CA GLN A 57 -30.29 7.54 17.74
C GLN A 57 -29.86 6.80 19.03
N LEU A 58 -28.56 6.61 19.25
CA LEU A 58 -28.01 6.05 20.48
C LEU A 58 -28.30 6.95 21.69
N VAL A 59 -28.09 8.26 21.54
CA VAL A 59 -28.39 9.24 22.59
C VAL A 59 -29.89 9.25 22.88
N ALA A 60 -30.74 9.25 21.86
CA ALA A 60 -32.20 9.17 22.00
C ALA A 60 -32.70 7.84 22.56
N GLY A 61 -31.90 6.77 22.48
CA GLY A 61 -32.27 5.42 22.92
C GLY A 61 -33.15 4.66 21.94
N GLU A 62 -33.24 5.12 20.69
CA GLU A 62 -33.90 4.42 19.60
C GLU A 62 -33.17 3.14 19.22
N ILE A 63 -31.84 3.15 19.40
CA ILE A 63 -30.97 1.99 19.19
C ILE A 63 -30.09 1.77 20.41
N SER A 64 -29.65 0.53 20.60
CA SER A 64 -28.75 0.14 21.69
C SER A 64 -27.63 -0.75 21.18
N PRO A 65 -26.43 -0.69 21.77
CA PRO A 65 -25.35 -1.60 21.42
C PRO A 65 -25.73 -3.05 21.71
N ILE A 66 -25.27 -3.98 20.86
CA ILE A 66 -25.46 -5.43 21.05
C ILE A 66 -24.43 -5.98 22.05
N ALA A 67 -23.20 -5.45 22.01
CA ALA A 67 -22.13 -5.84 22.90
C ALA A 67 -22.28 -5.17 24.27
N SER A 68 -21.88 -5.87 25.33
CA SER A 68 -21.85 -5.35 26.70
C SER A 68 -20.59 -4.54 27.01
N ARG A 69 -19.51 -4.75 26.24
CA ARG A 69 -18.22 -4.07 26.41
C ARG A 69 -17.51 -3.85 25.07
N LEU A 70 -16.84 -2.72 24.95
CA LEU A 70 -15.95 -2.38 23.85
C LEU A 70 -14.60 -1.93 24.41
N MET A 71 -13.52 -2.47 23.86
CA MET A 71 -12.16 -2.02 24.13
C MET A 71 -11.56 -1.42 22.86
N VAL A 72 -11.05 -0.20 22.96
CA VAL A 72 -10.37 0.53 21.88
C VAL A 72 -8.90 0.66 22.26
N VAL A 73 -7.98 0.15 21.44
CA VAL A 73 -6.54 0.12 21.75
C VAL A 73 -5.71 0.62 20.59
N GLY A 74 -4.64 1.37 20.88
CA GLY A 74 -3.59 1.67 19.89
C GLY A 74 -3.89 2.83 18.96
N LEU A 75 -4.91 3.63 19.26
CA LEU A 75 -5.17 4.87 18.51
C LEU A 75 -4.22 5.97 18.99
N GLN A 76 -3.36 6.44 18.08
CA GLN A 76 -2.57 7.66 18.31
C GLN A 76 -3.39 8.94 18.09
N SER A 77 -4.46 8.86 17.32
CA SER A 77 -5.43 9.94 17.12
C SER A 77 -6.86 9.41 17.11
N VAL A 78 -7.79 10.19 17.63
CA VAL A 78 -9.22 9.83 17.68
C VAL A 78 -10.03 10.97 17.05
N PRO A 79 -10.69 10.75 15.90
CA PRO A 79 -11.52 11.78 15.28
C PRO A 79 -12.68 12.18 16.21
N ALA A 80 -13.06 13.46 16.22
CA ALA A 80 -14.15 13.98 17.07
C ALA A 80 -15.46 13.20 16.94
N ARG A 81 -15.85 12.84 15.71
CA ARG A 81 -17.03 12.00 15.43
C ARG A 81 -16.98 10.63 16.09
N MET A 82 -15.78 10.05 16.23
CA MET A 82 -15.59 8.77 16.92
C MET A 82 -15.69 8.97 18.44
N VAL A 83 -15.12 10.04 18.99
CA VAL A 83 -15.27 10.37 20.41
C VAL A 83 -16.75 10.60 20.77
N ALA A 84 -17.49 11.32 19.93
CA ALA A 84 -18.93 11.52 20.10
C ALA A 84 -19.70 10.19 20.13
N LEU A 85 -19.41 9.28 19.19
CA LEU A 85 -20.01 7.95 19.17
C LEU A 85 -19.66 7.15 20.42
N LEU A 86 -18.37 7.04 20.77
CA LEU A 86 -17.91 6.27 21.92
C LEU A 86 -18.51 6.80 23.23
N LYS A 87 -18.64 8.13 23.36
CA LYS A 87 -19.31 8.78 24.50
C LYS A 87 -20.83 8.49 24.52
N ALA A 88 -21.49 8.45 23.37
CA ALA A 88 -22.89 8.05 23.31
C ALA A 88 -23.08 6.57 23.69
N MET A 89 -22.16 5.70 23.26
CA MET A 89 -22.20 4.28 23.61
C MET A 89 -21.90 4.03 25.09
N SER A 90 -20.99 4.81 25.71
CA SER A 90 -20.60 4.62 27.12
C SER A 90 -21.74 4.85 28.10
N ALA A 91 -22.82 5.53 27.68
CA ALA A 91 -24.05 5.66 28.47
C ALA A 91 -24.85 4.34 28.56
N ARG A 92 -24.56 3.35 27.70
CA ARG A 92 -25.33 2.10 27.57
C ARG A 92 -24.50 0.82 27.67
N MET A 93 -23.18 0.91 27.51
CA MET A 93 -22.25 -0.22 27.61
C MET A 93 -20.91 0.22 28.20
N SER A 94 -20.09 -0.72 28.65
CA SER A 94 -18.73 -0.41 29.08
C SER A 94 -17.85 -0.10 27.86
N VAL A 95 -17.16 1.04 27.89
CA VAL A 95 -16.22 1.47 26.85
C VAL A 95 -14.89 1.78 27.52
N ASP A 96 -13.87 0.97 27.23
CA ASP A 96 -12.50 1.20 27.67
C ASP A 96 -11.66 1.65 26.48
N ALA A 97 -10.96 2.77 26.62
CA ALA A 97 -10.05 3.28 25.61
C ALA A 97 -8.62 3.34 26.17
N VAL A 98 -7.70 2.63 25.51
CA VAL A 98 -6.26 2.64 25.81
C VAL A 98 -5.57 3.39 24.69
N LEU A 99 -5.15 4.62 25.00
CA LEU A 99 -4.49 5.53 24.09
C LEU A 99 -2.99 5.59 24.40
N VAL A 100 -2.19 5.91 23.39
CA VAL A 100 -0.74 6.06 23.54
C VAL A 100 -0.40 7.54 23.65
N HIS A 101 0.09 7.95 24.82
CA HIS A 101 0.65 9.27 25.03
C HIS A 101 2.10 9.13 25.53
N PRO A 102 3.11 9.49 24.73
CA PRO A 102 4.52 9.22 25.07
C PRO A 102 5.08 10.05 26.23
N SER A 103 4.43 11.16 26.58
CA SER A 103 4.94 12.13 27.56
C SER A 103 3.94 12.38 28.69
N THR A 104 4.30 12.06 29.93
CA THR A 104 3.49 12.45 31.09
C THR A 104 3.60 13.95 31.35
N ALA A 105 4.81 14.51 31.20
CA ALA A 105 5.07 15.93 31.41
C ALA A 105 4.28 16.84 30.46
N LEU A 106 4.28 16.54 29.15
CA LEU A 106 3.52 17.35 28.19
C LEU A 106 2.01 17.12 28.32
N HIS A 107 1.58 15.93 28.73
CA HIS A 107 0.17 15.70 29.05
C HIS A 107 -0.33 16.64 30.15
N ASP A 108 0.43 16.82 31.23
CA ASP A 108 0.04 17.71 32.33
C ASP A 108 -0.07 19.16 31.86
N VAL A 109 0.89 19.60 31.04
CA VAL A 109 0.89 20.94 30.46
C VAL A 109 -0.32 21.16 29.55
N TRP A 110 -0.61 20.23 28.65
CA TRP A 110 -1.73 20.33 27.70
C TRP A 110 -3.10 20.08 28.34
N SER A 111 -3.13 19.43 29.51
CA SER A 111 -4.38 19.14 30.23
C SER A 111 -5.15 20.39 30.62
N LEU A 112 -4.45 21.49 30.93
CA LEU A 112 -5.10 22.77 31.22
C LEU A 112 -5.89 23.27 30.00
N GLN A 113 -5.28 23.25 28.82
CA GLN A 113 -5.93 23.64 27.58
C GLN A 113 -7.08 22.69 27.22
N ALA A 114 -6.85 21.37 27.35
CA ALA A 114 -7.87 20.36 27.07
C ALA A 114 -9.11 20.51 27.97
N ARG A 115 -8.93 20.79 29.27
CA ARG A 115 -10.03 21.05 30.21
C ARG A 115 -10.79 22.33 29.88
N ALA A 116 -10.10 23.37 29.43
CA ALA A 116 -10.73 24.63 29.03
C ALA A 116 -11.64 24.48 27.81
N LEU A 117 -11.46 23.42 26.99
CA LEU A 117 -12.30 23.12 25.84
C LEU A 117 -13.58 22.35 26.18
N HIS A 118 -13.83 21.98 27.44
CA HIS A 118 -15.01 21.20 27.80
C HIS A 118 -16.31 21.81 27.24
N GLY A 119 -17.06 21.01 26.49
CA GLY A 119 -18.33 21.43 25.89
C GLY A 119 -18.21 21.96 24.46
N ALA A 120 -16.98 22.08 23.93
CA ALA A 120 -16.73 22.38 22.53
C ALA A 120 -17.20 21.25 21.60
N ASN A 121 -17.16 19.98 22.02
CA ASN A 121 -17.65 18.83 21.22
C ASN A 121 -16.96 18.64 19.85
N GLY A 122 -15.63 18.68 19.80
CA GLY A 122 -14.84 18.46 18.58
C GLY A 122 -14.36 19.73 17.89
N ILE A 123 -14.85 20.86 18.38
CA ILE A 123 -14.53 22.22 18.01
C ILE A 123 -13.17 22.59 18.60
N LEU A 124 -12.12 22.65 17.77
CA LEU A 124 -10.75 22.90 18.21
C LEU A 124 -10.19 24.23 17.71
N PRO A 125 -9.25 24.85 18.47
CA PRO A 125 -8.47 25.98 17.97
C PRO A 125 -7.74 25.61 16.68
N SER A 126 -7.60 26.58 15.77
CA SER A 126 -6.80 26.38 14.56
C SER A 126 -5.37 26.01 14.93
N ARG A 127 -4.81 25.04 14.20
CA ARG A 127 -3.40 24.68 14.34
C ARG A 127 -2.53 25.91 14.08
N PRO A 128 -1.50 26.15 14.92
CA PRO A 128 -0.49 27.18 14.63
C PRO A 128 0.10 26.98 13.24
N ARG A 129 0.50 28.06 12.56
CA ARG A 129 1.05 27.95 11.20
C ARG A 129 2.45 27.36 11.25
N ASP A 130 2.92 26.83 10.12
CA ASP A 130 4.31 26.39 9.97
C ASP A 130 5.27 27.51 10.41
N GLY A 131 6.08 27.23 11.44
CA GLY A 131 7.04 28.19 12.02
C GLY A 131 6.69 28.69 13.42
N ASP A 132 5.46 28.49 13.91
CA ASP A 132 5.11 28.78 15.30
C ASP A 132 5.69 27.70 16.23
N VAL A 133 6.77 28.02 16.94
CA VAL A 133 7.43 27.08 17.87
C VAL A 133 6.78 27.19 19.25
N GLU A 134 6.11 26.13 19.67
CA GLU A 134 5.60 26.02 21.05
C GLU A 134 6.76 25.95 22.06
N THR A 135 6.67 26.75 23.11
CA THR A 135 7.73 26.92 24.13
C THR A 135 7.60 25.98 25.33
N GLN A 136 6.62 25.07 25.30
CA GLN A 136 6.29 24.15 26.39
C GLN A 136 7.25 22.94 26.48
N GLY A 137 8.31 22.95 25.66
CA GLY A 137 9.32 21.91 25.60
C GLY A 137 10.32 22.18 24.47
N ASP A 138 11.16 21.19 24.20
CA ASP A 138 12.04 21.13 23.05
C ASP A 138 11.20 21.07 21.76
N PRO A 139 11.50 21.90 20.75
CA PRO A 139 10.72 21.96 19.52
C PRO A 139 10.58 20.61 18.81
N LEU A 140 11.59 19.75 18.86
CA LEU A 140 11.55 18.45 18.20
C LEU A 140 10.55 17.51 18.90
N VAL A 141 10.61 17.45 20.23
CA VAL A 141 9.72 16.63 21.05
C VAL A 141 8.27 17.09 20.89
N VAL A 142 8.03 18.40 20.97
CA VAL A 142 6.68 18.96 20.82
C VAL A 142 6.12 18.70 19.42
N ASN A 143 6.94 18.80 18.36
CA ASN A 143 6.51 18.53 17.00
C ASN A 143 6.19 17.04 16.77
N TRP A 144 7.01 16.12 17.30
CA TRP A 144 6.73 14.68 17.20
C TRP A 144 5.45 14.27 17.93
N LEU A 145 5.05 15.01 18.96
CA LEU A 145 3.88 14.70 19.79
C LEU A 145 2.61 15.48 19.44
N GLN A 146 2.58 16.18 18.31
CA GLN A 146 1.38 16.92 17.88
C GLN A 146 0.14 16.03 17.75
N GLY A 147 0.30 14.78 17.28
CA GLY A 147 -0.83 13.83 17.20
C GLY A 147 -1.44 13.52 18.57
N SER A 148 -0.60 13.33 19.59
CA SER A 148 -1.03 13.09 20.97
C SER A 148 -1.70 14.31 21.58
N ARG A 149 -1.15 15.51 21.32
CA ARG A 149 -1.76 16.77 21.71
C ARG A 149 -3.14 16.95 21.09
N GLU A 150 -3.24 16.81 19.77
CA GLU A 150 -4.51 16.92 19.04
C GLU A 150 -5.55 15.94 19.62
N ALA A 151 -5.16 14.68 19.86
CA ALA A 151 -6.04 13.69 20.49
C ALA A 151 -6.51 14.13 21.89
N GLN A 152 -5.60 14.65 22.73
CA GLN A 152 -5.93 15.14 24.07
C GLN A 152 -6.88 16.34 24.04
N LEU A 153 -6.70 17.27 23.11
CA LEU A 153 -7.60 18.41 22.92
C LEU A 153 -8.97 17.96 22.41
N VAL A 154 -9.04 17.04 21.43
CA VAL A 154 -10.31 16.46 20.97
C VAL A 154 -11.03 15.82 22.17
N LEU A 155 -10.36 14.98 22.95
CA LEU A 155 -10.99 14.32 24.11
C LEU A 155 -11.48 15.33 25.15
N GLY A 156 -10.64 16.32 25.47
CA GLY A 156 -10.98 17.41 26.38
C GLY A 156 -12.20 18.21 25.92
N SER A 157 -12.38 18.40 24.61
CA SER A 157 -13.56 19.07 24.05
C SER A 157 -14.88 18.36 24.37
N PHE A 158 -14.84 17.04 24.54
CA PHE A 158 -15.96 16.22 24.98
C PHE A 158 -15.96 15.99 26.50
N GLY A 159 -15.09 16.64 27.25
CA GLY A 159 -14.95 16.46 28.70
C GLY A 159 -14.36 15.12 29.12
N VAL A 160 -13.65 14.45 28.21
CA VAL A 160 -12.95 13.19 28.49
C VAL A 160 -11.51 13.53 28.84
N HIS A 161 -11.08 13.13 30.04
CA HIS A 161 -9.73 13.35 30.54
C HIS A 161 -9.12 11.99 30.92
N PRO A 162 -8.40 11.34 29.99
CA PRO A 162 -7.72 10.10 30.27
C PRO A 162 -6.70 10.29 31.38
N GLU A 163 -6.57 9.29 32.25
CA GLU A 163 -5.52 9.22 33.25
C GLU A 163 -4.35 8.39 32.71
N PHE A 164 -3.14 8.77 33.07
CA PHE A 164 -1.97 7.94 32.81
C PHE A 164 -2.01 6.71 33.69
N LEU A 165 -1.88 5.54 33.07
CA LEU A 165 -1.65 4.31 33.81
C LEU A 165 -0.26 4.41 34.47
N PRO A 166 -0.12 4.01 35.74
CA PRO A 166 1.16 4.03 36.41
C PRO A 166 2.15 3.18 35.62
N ALA A 167 3.33 3.74 35.35
CA ALA A 167 4.39 3.03 34.66
C ALA A 167 4.72 1.75 35.43
N ARG A 168 4.64 0.60 34.76
CA ARG A 168 5.24 -0.62 35.31
C ARG A 168 6.75 -0.38 35.39
N PRO A 169 7.43 -0.79 36.48
CA PRO A 169 8.88 -0.70 36.55
C PRO A 169 9.47 -1.50 35.38
N HIS A 170 10.04 -0.79 34.43
CA HIS A 170 10.75 -1.34 33.29
C HIS A 170 12.25 -1.10 33.52
N THR A 171 13.08 -1.98 32.94
CA THR A 171 14.52 -1.80 32.97
C THR A 171 14.85 -0.44 32.37
N ARG A 172 15.50 0.44 33.14
CA ARG A 172 15.92 1.74 32.62
C ARG A 172 16.88 1.50 31.45
N VAL A 173 16.48 1.99 30.28
CA VAL A 173 17.37 2.08 29.13
C VAL A 173 18.45 3.10 29.48
N THR A 174 19.72 2.75 29.27
CA THR A 174 20.87 3.62 29.53
C THR A 174 21.40 4.20 28.21
N GLY A 175 22.41 5.08 28.29
CA GLY A 175 23.01 5.69 27.10
C GLY A 175 22.17 6.80 26.49
N LEU A 176 22.38 7.05 25.19
CA LEU A 176 21.70 8.09 24.44
C LEU A 176 20.20 7.81 24.29
N LEU A 177 19.82 6.56 23.98
CA LEU A 177 18.42 6.15 23.87
C LEU A 177 17.65 6.38 25.17
N GLY A 178 18.27 6.04 26.31
CA GLY A 178 17.71 6.31 27.63
C GLY A 178 17.42 7.79 27.88
N ARG A 179 18.37 8.67 27.51
CA ARG A 179 18.19 10.13 27.60
C ARG A 179 17.10 10.66 26.68
N ILE A 180 16.99 10.12 25.46
CA ILE A 180 15.91 10.47 24.53
C ILE A 180 14.56 10.06 25.12
N HIS A 181 14.45 8.84 25.65
CA HIS A 181 13.23 8.36 26.32
C HIS A 181 12.85 9.24 27.51
N GLU A 182 13.80 9.56 28.40
CA GLU A 182 13.58 10.46 29.54
C GLU A 182 13.15 11.87 29.09
N SER A 183 13.78 12.38 28.02
CA SER A 183 13.43 13.69 27.46
C SER A 183 12.00 13.69 26.91
N ILE A 184 11.54 12.60 26.31
CA ILE A 184 10.17 12.49 25.80
C ILE A 184 9.19 12.30 26.96
N GLU A 185 9.49 11.41 27.90
CA GLU A 185 8.54 10.97 28.93
C GLU A 185 8.30 12.01 30.02
N SER A 186 9.38 12.52 30.64
CA SER A 186 9.31 13.21 31.94
C SER A 186 9.89 14.62 31.94
N SER A 187 10.82 14.93 31.05
CA SER A 187 11.45 16.25 30.95
C SER A 187 11.56 16.64 29.49
N PRO A 188 10.55 17.34 28.90
CA PRO A 188 10.49 17.69 27.48
C PRO A 188 11.51 18.76 27.09
N HIS A 189 12.75 18.63 27.53
CA HIS A 189 13.90 19.45 27.21
C HIS A 189 15.07 18.49 26.99
N LEU A 190 15.76 18.65 25.86
CA LEU A 190 16.92 17.81 25.56
C LEU A 190 18.05 18.11 26.55
N VAL A 191 18.48 17.08 27.27
CA VAL A 191 19.63 17.19 28.18
C VAL A 191 20.92 16.97 27.41
N THR A 192 21.70 18.03 27.23
CA THR A 192 23.05 17.94 26.67
C THR A 192 24.05 17.46 27.73
N GLY A 193 24.90 16.49 27.40
CA GLY A 193 25.96 16.04 28.28
C GLY A 193 26.82 14.95 27.66
N GLU A 194 27.95 14.65 28.29
CA GLU A 194 28.85 13.58 27.85
C GLU A 194 28.12 12.23 27.83
N LEU A 195 28.33 11.46 26.77
CA LEU A 195 27.75 10.14 26.61
C LEU A 195 28.68 9.06 27.20
N PRO A 196 28.12 7.99 27.79
CA PRO A 196 28.92 6.86 28.22
C PRO A 196 29.60 6.23 27.00
N SER A 197 30.88 5.85 27.14
CA SER A 197 31.65 5.19 26.09
C SER A 197 31.87 3.72 26.45
N PRO A 198 31.61 2.75 25.55
CA PRO A 198 31.05 2.94 24.21
C PRO A 198 29.53 3.20 24.23
N GLU A 199 29.08 4.12 23.38
CA GLU A 199 27.65 4.42 23.16
C GLU A 199 27.19 3.72 21.87
N LYS A 200 26.26 2.76 21.97
CA LYS A 200 25.77 1.98 20.83
C LYS A 200 24.23 1.90 20.78
N SER A 201 23.53 2.59 21.67
CA SER A 201 22.07 2.50 21.77
C SER A 201 21.36 3.22 20.62
N VAL A 202 22.00 4.24 20.03
CA VAL A 202 21.54 4.92 18.81
C VAL A 202 22.71 5.06 17.86
N GLN A 203 22.58 4.49 16.65
CA GLN A 203 23.63 4.53 15.64
C GLN A 203 23.10 5.11 14.34
N ILE A 204 23.91 5.95 13.68
CA ILE A 204 23.59 6.57 12.39
C ILE A 204 24.57 6.04 11.36
N HIS A 205 24.06 5.30 10.38
CA HIS A 205 24.85 4.73 9.29
C HIS A 205 24.58 5.49 7.99
N ARG A 206 25.65 6.01 7.37
CA ARG A 206 25.59 6.60 6.04
C ARG A 206 26.05 5.57 5.01
N ALA A 207 25.22 5.30 4.01
CA ALA A 207 25.54 4.42 2.89
C ALA A 207 25.13 5.08 1.57
N HIS A 208 25.74 4.63 0.47
CA HIS A 208 25.58 5.26 -0.85
C HIS A 208 24.27 4.89 -1.55
N GLU A 209 23.80 3.65 -1.38
CA GLU A 209 22.65 3.09 -2.09
C GLU A 209 21.82 2.20 -1.16
N LEU A 210 20.56 1.93 -1.53
CA LEU A 210 19.66 1.09 -0.73
C LEU A 210 20.20 -0.34 -0.54
N SER A 211 20.84 -0.92 -1.56
CA SER A 211 21.50 -2.23 -1.44
C SER A 211 22.58 -2.22 -0.36
N ARG A 212 23.42 -1.18 -0.35
CA ARG A 212 24.47 -1.01 0.66
C ARG A 212 23.89 -0.74 2.05
N GLN A 213 22.78 0.00 2.15
CA GLN A 213 22.08 0.19 3.42
C GLN A 213 21.62 -1.15 4.01
N VAL A 214 21.08 -2.04 3.17
CA VAL A 214 20.65 -3.38 3.58
C VAL A 214 21.83 -4.26 4.02
N GLU A 215 22.96 -4.22 3.30
CA GLU A 215 24.18 -4.92 3.72
C GLU A 215 24.70 -4.44 5.07
N VAL A 216 24.79 -3.11 5.25
CA VAL A 216 25.24 -2.51 6.52
C VAL A 216 24.28 -2.87 7.65
N LEU A 217 22.97 -2.86 7.40
CA LEU A 217 21.96 -3.31 8.37
C LEU A 217 22.19 -4.78 8.77
N HIS A 218 22.39 -5.66 7.80
CA HIS A 218 22.64 -7.08 8.07
C HIS A 218 23.88 -7.28 8.96
N ASP A 219 24.98 -6.59 8.65
CA ASP A 219 26.20 -6.64 9.46
C ASP A 219 25.96 -6.07 10.87
N VAL A 220 25.25 -4.96 11.00
CA VAL A 220 24.91 -4.37 12.31
C VAL A 220 24.07 -5.33 13.15
N LEU A 221 23.11 -6.05 12.54
CA LEU A 221 22.31 -7.05 13.24
C LEU A 221 23.15 -8.25 13.69
N LEU A 222 24.10 -8.72 12.86
CA LEU A 222 25.02 -9.79 13.28
C LEU A 222 25.84 -9.38 14.52
N HIS A 223 26.36 -8.15 14.55
CA HIS A 223 27.03 -7.63 15.74
C HIS A 223 26.07 -7.52 16.93
N ALA A 224 24.85 -7.01 16.72
CA ALA A 224 23.86 -6.88 17.78
C ALA A 224 23.50 -8.22 18.43
N PHE A 225 23.36 -9.30 17.65
CA PHE A 225 23.13 -10.65 18.19
C PHE A 225 24.29 -11.19 19.02
N THR A 226 25.52 -10.69 18.81
CA THR A 226 26.69 -11.08 19.62
C THR A 226 26.89 -10.18 20.84
N GLU A 227 26.49 -8.92 20.77
CA GLU A 227 26.76 -7.90 21.80
C GLU A 227 25.60 -7.69 22.78
N ILE A 228 24.36 -7.98 22.36
CA ILE A 228 23.16 -7.79 23.17
C ILE A 228 22.68 -9.15 23.68
N ASP A 229 22.81 -9.35 24.99
CA ASP A 229 22.38 -10.58 25.66
C ASP A 229 20.89 -10.86 25.42
N ASN A 230 20.60 -12.11 25.07
CA ASN A 230 19.25 -12.64 24.83
C ASN A 230 18.47 -12.01 23.67
N LEU A 231 19.07 -11.17 22.82
CA LEU A 231 18.37 -10.59 21.67
C LEU A 231 17.87 -11.68 20.72
N GLN A 232 16.57 -11.74 20.46
CA GLN A 232 15.97 -12.66 19.51
C GLN A 232 15.54 -11.94 18.23
N PRO A 233 15.48 -12.64 17.08
CA PRO A 233 15.06 -12.01 15.82
C PRO A 233 13.66 -11.36 15.87
N HIS A 234 12.75 -11.87 16.70
CA HIS A 234 11.40 -11.31 16.85
C HIS A 234 11.35 -10.02 17.69
N ASP A 235 12.44 -9.67 18.37
CA ASP A 235 12.58 -8.40 19.08
C ASP A 235 12.97 -7.23 18.15
N ILE A 236 13.22 -7.52 16.87
CA ILE A 236 13.80 -6.60 15.90
C ILE A 236 12.74 -6.22 14.87
N VAL A 237 12.58 -4.91 14.66
CA VAL A 237 11.74 -4.35 13.59
C VAL A 237 12.58 -3.53 12.63
N ILE A 238 12.40 -3.77 11.33
CA ILE A 238 13.02 -2.99 10.25
C ILE A 238 11.92 -2.17 9.61
N MET A 239 12.01 -0.84 9.72
CA MET A 239 11.05 0.09 9.10
C MET A 239 11.71 0.79 7.91
N CYS A 240 10.99 0.87 6.79
CA CYS A 240 11.46 1.50 5.55
C CYS A 240 10.33 2.32 4.91
N PRO A 241 10.59 3.52 4.40
CA PRO A 241 9.57 4.34 3.75
C PRO A 241 9.03 3.72 2.45
N ASP A 242 9.85 2.94 1.73
CA ASP A 242 9.46 2.22 0.51
C ASP A 242 9.82 0.74 0.63
N MET A 243 8.94 -0.01 1.30
CA MET A 243 9.12 -1.46 1.47
C MET A 243 9.10 -2.21 0.13
N ALA A 244 8.39 -1.69 -0.89
CA ALA A 244 8.31 -2.32 -2.21
C ALA A 244 9.67 -2.34 -2.92
N ALA A 245 10.45 -1.26 -2.81
CA ALA A 245 11.81 -1.19 -3.34
C ALA A 245 12.82 -1.99 -2.50
N ALA A 246 12.67 -1.99 -1.17
CA ALA A 246 13.62 -2.64 -0.26
C ALA A 246 13.48 -4.16 -0.18
N ALA A 247 12.26 -4.70 -0.33
CA ALA A 247 11.96 -6.12 -0.09
C ALA A 247 12.83 -7.11 -0.89
N PRO A 248 13.10 -6.93 -2.20
CA PRO A 248 13.97 -7.83 -2.95
C PRO A 248 15.41 -7.83 -2.44
N LEU A 249 15.93 -6.64 -2.10
CA LEU A 249 17.29 -6.46 -1.57
C LEU A 249 17.43 -7.08 -0.17
N LEU A 250 16.45 -6.84 0.70
CA LEU A 250 16.37 -7.46 2.03
C LEU A 250 16.32 -8.98 1.91
N THR A 251 15.47 -9.52 1.04
CA THR A 251 15.37 -10.99 0.85
C THR A 251 16.70 -11.56 0.36
N ALA A 252 17.30 -10.99 -0.68
CA ALA A 252 18.57 -11.49 -1.22
C ALA A 252 19.72 -11.45 -0.21
N THR A 253 19.79 -10.42 0.63
CA THR A 253 20.86 -10.29 1.64
C THR A 253 20.62 -11.22 2.84
N PHE A 254 19.39 -11.32 3.33
CA PHE A 254 19.05 -12.19 4.48
C PHE A 254 18.90 -13.67 4.11
N ASP A 255 18.91 -14.02 2.82
CA ASP A 255 19.01 -15.40 2.33
C ASP A 255 20.45 -15.94 2.41
N ARG A 256 21.44 -15.07 2.67
CA ARG A 256 22.83 -15.47 2.83
C ARG A 256 23.03 -16.26 4.11
N GLU A 257 23.77 -17.35 3.98
CA GLU A 257 24.24 -18.16 5.08
C GLU A 257 25.57 -17.61 5.61
N VAL A 258 25.67 -17.46 6.94
CA VAL A 258 26.86 -16.96 7.62
C VAL A 258 27.43 -18.06 8.49
N GLU A 259 28.73 -18.35 8.32
CA GLU A 259 29.43 -19.30 9.18
C GLU A 259 29.75 -18.66 10.53
N VAL A 260 29.27 -19.29 11.60
CA VAL A 260 29.51 -18.88 12.98
C VAL A 260 30.25 -20.00 13.69
N SER A 261 31.37 -19.66 14.33
CA SER A 261 32.07 -20.59 15.22
C SER A 261 31.37 -20.63 16.57
N ASP A 262 31.06 -21.82 17.07
CA ASP A 262 30.73 -22.00 18.47
C ASP A 262 32.01 -21.87 19.35
N GLY A 263 31.81 -21.66 20.65
CA GLY A 263 32.89 -21.55 21.63
C GLY A 263 33.69 -22.86 21.84
N GLY A 264 33.30 -23.95 21.18
CA GLY A 264 33.98 -25.25 21.16
C GLY A 264 34.77 -25.54 19.87
N GLY A 265 34.81 -24.60 18.91
CA GLY A 265 35.53 -24.73 17.64
C GLY A 265 34.75 -25.41 16.51
N GLY A 266 33.44 -25.64 16.67
CA GLY A 266 32.54 -26.10 15.62
C GLY A 266 32.00 -24.94 14.78
N THR A 267 32.12 -25.03 13.45
CA THR A 267 31.52 -24.05 12.53
C THR A 267 30.11 -24.50 12.16
N ARG A 268 29.13 -23.59 12.30
CA ARG A 268 27.75 -23.80 11.83
C ARG A 268 27.32 -22.66 10.91
N SER A 269 26.60 -23.01 9.85
CA SER A 269 25.95 -22.03 8.99
C SER A 269 24.65 -21.54 9.64
N VAL A 270 24.45 -20.23 9.71
CA VAL A 270 23.29 -19.59 10.32
C VAL A 270 22.73 -18.54 9.37
N ARG A 271 21.40 -18.46 9.33
CA ARG A 271 20.65 -17.46 8.57
C ARG A 271 19.76 -16.66 9.53
N ILE A 272 19.72 -15.33 9.37
CA ILE A 272 18.81 -14.48 10.13
C ILE A 272 17.41 -14.60 9.50
N PRO A 273 16.38 -15.05 10.23
CA PRO A 273 15.03 -15.12 9.68
C PRO A 273 14.47 -13.72 9.44
N LEU A 274 13.92 -13.51 8.25
CA LEU A 274 13.29 -12.24 7.84
C LEU A 274 11.87 -12.49 7.37
N VAL A 275 10.93 -11.72 7.90
CA VAL A 275 9.54 -11.66 7.41
C VAL A 275 9.26 -10.24 6.93
N VAL A 276 8.97 -10.10 5.64
CA VAL A 276 8.62 -8.81 5.05
C VAL A 276 7.11 -8.60 5.13
N ALA A 277 6.67 -7.71 6.02
CA ALA A 277 5.28 -7.25 6.12
C ALA A 277 4.95 -6.23 5.00
N ASP A 278 3.67 -5.92 4.81
CA ASP A 278 3.16 -4.86 3.90
C ASP A 278 3.50 -5.00 2.42
N ARG A 279 3.67 -6.23 1.91
CA ARG A 279 3.74 -6.45 0.47
C ARG A 279 2.37 -6.17 -0.16
N GLY A 280 2.30 -5.23 -1.09
CA GLY A 280 1.08 -5.00 -1.87
C GLY A 280 0.68 -6.28 -2.63
N LEU A 281 -0.63 -6.56 -2.76
CA LEU A 281 -1.17 -7.77 -3.39
C LEU A 281 -0.54 -8.11 -4.75
N ARG A 282 -0.11 -7.10 -5.52
CA ARG A 282 0.58 -7.28 -6.82
C ARG A 282 1.98 -7.91 -6.72
N GLN A 283 2.64 -7.85 -5.56
CA GLN A 283 3.99 -8.38 -5.34
C GLN A 283 3.99 -9.78 -4.73
N VAL A 284 2.84 -10.27 -4.26
CA VAL A 284 2.74 -11.57 -3.54
C VAL A 284 2.08 -12.65 -4.40
N SER A 285 1.37 -12.27 -5.47
CA SER A 285 0.62 -13.20 -6.31
C SER A 285 1.07 -13.12 -7.76
N ASP A 286 1.76 -14.17 -8.22
CA ASP A 286 2.07 -14.41 -9.64
C ASP A 286 0.82 -14.20 -10.51
N GLY A 287 -0.34 -14.66 -10.05
CA GLY A 287 -1.62 -14.50 -10.75
C GLY A 287 -2.04 -13.04 -10.92
N THR A 288 -1.81 -12.18 -9.92
CA THR A 288 -2.14 -10.75 -10.02
C THR A 288 -1.20 -10.03 -11.00
N GLN A 289 0.07 -10.40 -11.04
CA GLN A 289 1.03 -9.86 -12.01
C GLN A 289 0.66 -10.26 -13.44
N ILE A 290 0.29 -11.53 -13.66
CA ILE A 290 -0.17 -12.02 -14.96
C ILE A 290 -1.45 -11.31 -15.39
N LEU A 291 -2.42 -11.15 -14.49
CA LEU A 291 -3.67 -10.43 -14.79
C LEU A 291 -3.39 -8.99 -15.22
N ALA A 292 -2.50 -8.27 -14.52
CA ALA A 292 -2.12 -6.92 -14.90
C ALA A 292 -1.42 -6.87 -16.27
N GLN A 293 -0.54 -7.84 -16.56
CA GLN A 293 0.10 -7.96 -17.87
C GLN A 293 -0.92 -8.31 -18.98
N MET A 294 -1.88 -9.20 -18.72
CA MET A 294 -2.97 -9.53 -19.65
C MET A 294 -3.78 -8.28 -20.01
N LEU A 295 -4.22 -7.50 -19.02
CA LEU A 295 -4.97 -6.26 -19.24
C LEU A 295 -4.15 -5.23 -20.04
N SER A 296 -2.84 -5.12 -19.75
CA SER A 296 -1.92 -4.26 -20.49
C SER A 296 -1.79 -4.70 -21.95
N VAL A 297 -1.62 -6.01 -22.20
CA VAL A 297 -1.50 -6.58 -23.55
C VAL A 297 -2.76 -6.36 -24.35
N VAL A 298 -3.93 -6.65 -23.77
CA VAL A 298 -5.25 -6.51 -24.41
C VAL A 298 -5.55 -5.05 -24.82
N THR A 299 -5.08 -4.08 -24.03
CA THR A 299 -5.25 -2.64 -24.34
C THR A 299 -4.09 -2.05 -25.15
N SER A 300 -3.10 -2.86 -25.52
CA SER A 300 -1.91 -2.41 -26.27
C SER A 300 -2.04 -2.67 -27.77
N ARG A 301 -1.00 -2.31 -28.51
CA ARG A 301 -0.83 -2.72 -29.91
C ARG A 301 -0.51 -4.22 -30.09
N ALA A 302 -0.42 -5.03 -29.03
CA ALA A 302 -0.06 -6.45 -29.10
C ALA A 302 1.25 -6.68 -29.89
N SER A 303 2.33 -6.02 -29.47
CA SER A 303 3.67 -6.22 -30.05
C SER A 303 4.19 -7.63 -29.75
N LYS A 304 5.15 -8.12 -30.55
CA LYS A 304 5.85 -9.40 -30.31
C LYS A 304 6.29 -9.55 -28.86
N ALA A 305 7.02 -8.55 -28.35
CA ALA A 305 7.58 -8.57 -27.00
C ALA A 305 6.50 -8.60 -25.92
N SER A 306 5.39 -7.87 -26.09
CA SER A 306 4.31 -7.84 -25.10
C SER A 306 3.59 -9.19 -25.00
N ILE A 307 3.30 -9.82 -26.12
CA ILE A 307 2.60 -11.11 -26.19
C ILE A 307 3.51 -12.22 -25.71
N LEU A 308 4.71 -12.36 -26.28
CA LEU A 308 5.64 -13.43 -25.91
C LEU A 308 6.17 -13.27 -24.48
N GLY A 309 6.31 -12.04 -23.99
CA GLY A 309 6.66 -11.79 -22.58
C GLY A 309 5.58 -12.28 -21.60
N LEU A 310 4.31 -12.11 -21.95
CA LEU A 310 3.19 -12.63 -21.17
C LEU A 310 3.08 -14.16 -21.26
N LEU A 311 3.09 -14.70 -22.48
CA LEU A 311 2.93 -16.14 -22.72
C LEU A 311 4.11 -16.95 -22.19
N GLY A 312 5.31 -16.35 -22.15
CA GLY A 312 6.51 -16.96 -21.57
C GLY A 312 6.58 -16.91 -20.04
N SER A 313 5.58 -16.33 -19.37
CA SER A 313 5.57 -16.32 -17.90
C SER A 313 5.46 -17.76 -17.34
N PRO A 314 6.18 -18.10 -16.25
CA PRO A 314 6.21 -19.47 -15.73
C PRO A 314 4.83 -20.04 -15.39
N ALA A 315 3.91 -19.21 -14.92
CA ALA A 315 2.57 -19.62 -14.56
C ALA A 315 1.68 -19.90 -15.78
N VAL A 316 1.81 -19.13 -16.88
CA VAL A 316 1.11 -19.43 -18.14
C VAL A 316 1.63 -20.75 -18.73
N LEU A 317 2.95 -20.94 -18.75
CA LEU A 317 3.56 -22.17 -19.25
C LEU A 317 3.10 -23.40 -18.44
N ARG A 318 3.16 -23.33 -17.10
CA ARG A 318 2.69 -24.41 -16.22
C ARG A 318 1.20 -24.71 -16.40
N ALA A 319 0.35 -23.69 -16.50
CA ALA A 319 -1.09 -23.87 -16.68
C ALA A 319 -1.45 -24.59 -18.00
N ASN A 320 -0.57 -24.52 -18.99
CA ASN A 320 -0.75 -25.14 -20.31
C ASN A 320 0.14 -26.37 -20.53
N GLY A 321 0.86 -26.83 -19.50
CA GLY A 321 1.75 -27.99 -19.59
C GLY A 321 2.93 -27.80 -20.57
N LEU A 322 3.40 -26.57 -20.77
CA LEU A 322 4.44 -26.22 -21.73
C LEU A 322 5.83 -26.13 -21.08
N SER A 323 6.85 -26.62 -21.79
CA SER A 323 8.25 -26.39 -21.42
C SER A 323 8.65 -24.94 -21.70
N PRO A 324 9.47 -24.29 -20.85
CA PRO A 324 10.08 -22.98 -21.14
C PRO A 324 10.81 -22.90 -22.48
N ASP A 325 11.33 -24.03 -22.98
CA ASP A 325 12.05 -24.09 -24.26
C ASP A 325 11.16 -23.71 -25.46
N VAL A 326 9.83 -23.90 -25.35
CA VAL A 326 8.87 -23.57 -26.41
C VAL A 326 8.91 -22.08 -26.76
N VAL A 327 9.25 -21.22 -25.80
CA VAL A 327 9.29 -19.76 -25.98
C VAL A 327 10.34 -19.36 -27.03
N SER A 328 11.49 -20.04 -27.03
CA SER A 328 12.53 -19.81 -28.03
C SER A 328 12.07 -20.20 -29.44
N LEU A 329 11.28 -21.26 -29.56
CA LEU A 329 10.69 -21.68 -30.83
C LEU A 329 9.60 -20.71 -31.29
N TRP A 330 8.76 -20.21 -30.38
CA TRP A 330 7.78 -19.17 -30.69
C TRP A 330 8.44 -17.90 -31.24
N TRP A 331 9.54 -17.43 -30.64
CA TRP A 331 10.29 -16.28 -31.17
C TRP A 331 10.75 -16.51 -32.61
N LYS A 332 11.35 -17.67 -32.91
CA LYS A 332 11.78 -18.03 -34.27
C LYS A 332 10.61 -18.02 -35.25
N ILE A 333 9.47 -18.62 -34.90
CA ILE A 333 8.27 -18.66 -35.75
C ILE A 333 7.74 -17.25 -36.00
N VAL A 334 7.60 -16.43 -34.96
CA VAL A 334 7.04 -15.07 -35.04
C VAL A 334 7.94 -14.14 -35.86
N ASP A 335 9.26 -14.30 -35.78
CA ASP A 335 10.19 -13.52 -36.59
C ASP A 335 10.16 -13.92 -38.06
N ARG A 336 10.12 -15.23 -38.37
CA ARG A 336 10.08 -15.71 -39.76
C ARG A 336 8.75 -15.44 -40.46
N THR A 337 7.64 -15.44 -39.74
CA THR A 337 6.30 -15.09 -40.26
C THR A 337 6.10 -13.58 -40.49
N GLY A 338 7.06 -12.75 -40.07
CA GLY A 338 6.99 -11.31 -40.25
C GLY A 338 5.90 -10.62 -39.41
N VAL A 339 5.35 -11.28 -38.39
CA VAL A 339 4.42 -10.65 -37.43
C VAL A 339 5.10 -9.46 -36.81
N ASN A 340 4.42 -8.31 -36.73
CA ASN A 340 4.95 -7.09 -36.11
C ASN A 340 4.12 -6.69 -34.88
N TRP A 341 2.82 -6.47 -35.09
CA TRP A 341 1.89 -6.09 -34.03
C TRP A 341 0.43 -6.35 -34.43
N GLY A 342 -0.46 -6.33 -33.45
CA GLY A 342 -1.91 -6.38 -33.65
C GLY A 342 -2.45 -7.80 -33.84
N PHE A 343 -3.47 -8.16 -33.06
CA PHE A 343 -4.14 -9.46 -33.15
C PHE A 343 -4.68 -9.76 -34.55
N SER A 344 -5.37 -8.80 -35.15
CA SER A 344 -6.01 -8.93 -36.46
C SER A 344 -6.08 -7.59 -37.18
N GLY A 345 -6.52 -7.59 -38.44
CA GLY A 345 -6.80 -6.35 -39.16
C GLY A 345 -7.86 -5.50 -38.46
N ASP A 346 -8.91 -6.12 -37.95
CA ASP A 346 -10.00 -5.44 -37.22
C ASP A 346 -9.48 -4.75 -35.95
N HIS A 347 -8.58 -5.41 -35.21
CA HIS A 347 -7.92 -4.81 -34.06
C HIS A 347 -7.09 -3.57 -34.46
N ARG A 348 -6.35 -3.64 -35.57
CA ARG A 348 -5.59 -2.48 -36.08
C ARG A 348 -6.50 -1.33 -36.52
N ARG A 349 -7.63 -1.63 -37.18
CA ARG A 349 -8.63 -0.60 -37.56
C ARG A 349 -9.18 0.13 -36.35
N ARG A 350 -9.45 -0.58 -35.25
CA ARG A 350 -9.89 0.04 -33.97
C ARG A 350 -8.84 0.95 -33.34
N LEU A 351 -7.57 0.78 -33.67
CA LEU A 351 -6.46 1.61 -33.20
C LEU A 351 -6.10 2.73 -34.18
N ASP A 352 -7.04 3.09 -35.07
CA ASP A 352 -6.92 4.10 -36.13
C ASP A 352 -5.69 3.88 -37.04
N ALA A 353 -5.27 2.62 -37.20
CA ALA A 353 -4.17 2.23 -38.08
C ALA A 353 -4.73 1.65 -39.39
N ASP A 354 -5.44 2.49 -40.15
CA ASP A 354 -6.02 2.14 -41.43
C ASP A 354 -4.99 2.28 -42.56
N GLY A 355 -4.27 1.19 -42.81
CA GLY A 355 -3.44 1.02 -44.01
C GLY A 355 -4.03 -0.02 -44.95
N VAL A 356 -3.71 0.11 -46.25
CA VAL A 356 -4.10 -0.84 -47.34
C VAL A 356 -3.69 -2.29 -47.04
N LEU A 357 -2.75 -2.51 -46.11
CA LEU A 357 -2.23 -3.81 -45.67
C LEU A 357 -2.56 -4.14 -44.20
N GLY A 358 -3.66 -3.61 -43.65
CA GLY A 358 -4.02 -3.77 -42.23
C GLY A 358 -4.09 -5.22 -41.72
N HIS A 359 -4.33 -6.19 -42.59
CA HIS A 359 -4.39 -7.62 -42.27
C HIS A 359 -3.03 -8.34 -42.33
N VAL A 360 -2.00 -7.74 -42.93
CA VAL A 360 -0.66 -8.34 -43.11
C VAL A 360 0.23 -8.05 -41.89
N GLN A 361 1.17 -8.94 -41.57
CA GLN A 361 2.08 -8.82 -40.42
C GLN A 361 1.35 -8.74 -39.06
N THR A 362 0.10 -9.20 -39.01
CA THR A 362 -0.69 -9.38 -37.78
C THR A 362 -0.45 -10.75 -37.19
N TRP A 363 -0.76 -10.95 -35.91
CA TRP A 363 -0.71 -12.27 -35.28
C TRP A 363 -1.58 -13.28 -36.03
N ALA A 364 -2.82 -12.93 -36.37
CA ALA A 364 -3.70 -13.79 -37.14
C ALA A 364 -3.09 -14.20 -38.50
N SER A 365 -2.39 -13.28 -39.19
CA SER A 365 -1.74 -13.63 -40.45
C SER A 365 -0.52 -14.55 -40.26
N GLY A 366 0.35 -14.27 -39.29
CA GLY A 366 1.55 -15.09 -39.07
C GLY A 366 1.23 -16.47 -38.52
N LEU A 367 0.24 -16.57 -37.62
CA LEU A 367 -0.23 -17.87 -37.11
C LEU A 367 -0.86 -18.72 -38.22
N LYS A 368 -1.58 -18.11 -39.17
CA LYS A 368 -2.05 -18.84 -40.36
C LYS A 368 -0.88 -19.37 -41.20
N GLN A 369 0.15 -18.57 -41.44
CA GLN A 369 1.34 -19.03 -42.18
C GLN A 369 2.03 -20.21 -41.47
N ALA A 370 2.21 -20.13 -40.15
CA ALA A 370 2.82 -21.19 -39.35
C ALA A 370 1.96 -22.47 -39.32
N LEU A 371 0.65 -22.33 -39.17
CA LEU A 371 -0.29 -23.47 -39.18
C LEU A 371 -0.37 -24.16 -40.55
N VAL A 372 -0.33 -23.41 -41.64
CA VAL A 372 -0.28 -24.03 -42.99
C VAL A 372 1.08 -24.68 -43.22
N GLY A 373 2.17 -24.03 -42.80
CA GLY A 373 3.53 -24.57 -42.92
C GLY A 373 3.70 -25.92 -42.22
N VAL A 374 3.20 -26.05 -40.99
CA VAL A 374 3.31 -27.31 -40.24
C VAL A 374 2.41 -28.44 -40.79
N MET A 375 1.33 -28.09 -41.49
CA MET A 375 0.42 -29.06 -42.13
C MET A 375 0.92 -29.52 -43.50
N LEU A 376 1.81 -28.76 -44.13
CA LEU A 376 2.39 -29.03 -45.44
C LEU A 376 3.92 -29.04 -45.33
N PRO A 377 4.53 -30.09 -44.75
CA PRO A 377 5.99 -30.21 -44.69
C PRO A 377 6.60 -30.12 -46.09
N ASP A 378 7.78 -29.50 -46.21
CA ASP A 378 8.54 -29.32 -47.46
C ASP A 378 7.84 -28.49 -48.56
N VAL A 379 6.80 -27.72 -48.21
CA VAL A 379 6.13 -26.83 -49.16
C VAL A 379 6.99 -25.62 -49.51
N LEU A 380 6.98 -25.25 -50.79
CA LEU A 380 7.62 -24.01 -51.23
C LEU A 380 6.84 -22.79 -50.70
N PRO A 381 7.51 -21.68 -50.36
CA PRO A 381 6.87 -20.45 -49.88
C PRO A 381 6.20 -19.69 -51.02
N VAL A 382 5.23 -20.34 -51.67
CA VAL A 382 4.36 -19.80 -52.71
C VAL A 382 2.92 -19.70 -52.18
N PRO A 383 2.08 -18.78 -52.70
CA PRO A 383 0.71 -18.66 -52.23
C PRO A 383 -0.09 -19.96 -52.44
N GLU A 384 -0.56 -20.55 -51.35
CA GLU A 384 -1.40 -21.76 -51.33
C GLU A 384 -2.84 -21.42 -50.92
N ALA A 385 -3.71 -22.44 -50.79
CA ALA A 385 -5.13 -22.35 -50.43
C ALA A 385 -5.52 -21.08 -49.63
N GLY A 386 -6.27 -20.17 -50.27
CA GLY A 386 -6.70 -18.90 -49.66
C GLY A 386 -5.69 -17.75 -49.74
N GLY A 387 -4.61 -17.89 -50.52
CA GLY A 387 -3.58 -16.86 -50.72
C GLY A 387 -2.58 -16.74 -49.56
N VAL A 388 -2.51 -17.75 -48.68
CA VAL A 388 -1.57 -17.79 -47.55
C VAL A 388 -0.26 -18.41 -48.02
N VAL A 389 0.85 -17.73 -47.75
CA VAL A 389 2.18 -18.29 -47.99
C VAL A 389 2.55 -19.14 -46.76
N PRO A 390 2.76 -20.46 -46.92
CA PRO A 390 3.16 -21.31 -45.80
C PRO A 390 4.53 -20.92 -45.28
N LEU A 391 4.74 -21.06 -43.97
CA LEU A 391 6.08 -20.99 -43.41
C LEU A 391 6.83 -22.28 -43.73
N ASP A 392 7.94 -22.17 -44.45
CA ASP A 392 8.83 -23.30 -44.78
C ASP A 392 9.55 -23.83 -43.53
N ASP A 393 10.30 -24.94 -43.64
CA ASP A 393 11.20 -25.44 -42.58
C ASP A 393 10.50 -25.52 -41.20
N LEU A 394 9.29 -26.09 -41.21
CA LEU A 394 8.54 -26.55 -40.04
C LEU A 394 8.21 -28.02 -40.28
N ASP A 395 8.40 -28.85 -39.27
CA ASP A 395 8.06 -30.27 -39.35
C ASP A 395 6.89 -30.64 -38.41
N SER A 396 6.46 -31.90 -38.47
CA SER A 396 5.39 -32.38 -37.59
C SER A 396 5.71 -32.29 -36.09
N ALA A 397 7.00 -32.22 -35.70
CA ALA A 397 7.42 -32.09 -34.31
C ALA A 397 7.24 -30.65 -33.79
N ASP A 398 7.20 -29.64 -34.66
CA ASP A 398 6.90 -28.26 -34.31
C ASP A 398 5.40 -27.99 -34.06
N PHE A 399 4.52 -28.92 -34.46
CA PHE A 399 3.07 -28.77 -34.35
C PHE A 399 2.57 -28.37 -32.96
N PRO A 400 3.01 -29.01 -31.84
CA PRO A 400 2.58 -28.61 -30.50
C PRO A 400 2.94 -27.15 -30.16
N ALA A 401 4.09 -26.66 -30.64
CA ALA A 401 4.53 -25.29 -30.39
C ALA A 401 3.67 -24.28 -31.18
N VAL A 402 3.41 -24.55 -32.46
CA VAL A 402 2.55 -23.71 -33.29
C VAL A 402 1.12 -23.69 -32.75
N ALA A 403 0.58 -24.86 -32.39
CA ALA A 403 -0.77 -25.00 -31.87
C ALA A 403 -0.97 -24.28 -30.53
N SER A 404 -0.02 -24.43 -29.60
CA SER A 404 -0.08 -23.75 -28.30
C SER A 404 0.03 -22.23 -28.45
N LEU A 405 0.91 -21.72 -29.32
CA LEU A 405 0.99 -20.29 -29.60
C LEU A 405 -0.33 -19.77 -30.20
N ALA A 406 -0.88 -20.48 -31.17
CA ALA A 406 -2.14 -20.10 -31.81
C ALA A 406 -3.31 -20.08 -30.82
N HIS A 407 -3.41 -21.09 -29.96
CA HIS A 407 -4.42 -21.15 -28.91
C HIS A 407 -4.30 -19.98 -27.94
N LEU A 408 -3.11 -19.75 -27.38
CA LEU A 408 -2.88 -18.71 -26.38
C LEU A 408 -3.09 -17.30 -26.93
N VAL A 409 -2.63 -17.03 -28.15
CA VAL A 409 -2.90 -15.75 -28.83
C VAL A 409 -4.37 -15.60 -29.17
N GLY A 410 -5.06 -16.69 -29.51
CA GLY A 410 -6.50 -16.73 -29.71
C GLY A 410 -7.28 -16.30 -28.46
N VAL A 411 -6.93 -16.85 -27.29
CA VAL A 411 -7.52 -16.47 -26.00
C VAL A 411 -7.34 -14.97 -25.72
N LEU A 412 -6.14 -14.42 -25.97
CA LEU A 412 -5.88 -12.99 -25.80
C LEU A 412 -6.67 -12.11 -26.79
N ALA A 413 -6.84 -12.57 -28.03
CA ALA A 413 -7.63 -11.87 -29.03
C ALA A 413 -9.14 -11.89 -28.72
N GLU A 414 -9.65 -13.00 -28.17
CA GLU A 414 -11.02 -13.10 -27.68
C GLU A 414 -11.27 -12.13 -26.52
N LEU A 415 -10.37 -12.14 -25.53
CA LEU A 415 -10.39 -11.18 -24.41
C LEU A 415 -10.36 -9.73 -24.90
N GLU A 416 -9.51 -9.39 -25.88
CA GLU A 416 -9.52 -8.05 -26.49
C GLU A 416 -10.87 -7.71 -27.10
N SER A 417 -11.44 -8.63 -27.88
CA SER A 417 -12.74 -8.41 -28.50
C SER A 417 -13.88 -8.23 -27.49
N GLU A 418 -13.83 -8.91 -26.35
CA GLU A 418 -14.82 -8.82 -25.28
C GLU A 418 -14.70 -7.51 -24.49
N THR A 419 -13.48 -7.06 -24.18
CA THR A 419 -13.25 -5.81 -23.43
C THR A 419 -13.70 -4.56 -24.18
N VAL A 420 -13.79 -4.62 -25.52
CA VAL A 420 -14.24 -3.51 -26.36
C VAL A 420 -15.77 -3.48 -26.51
N ARG A 421 -16.48 -4.55 -26.14
CA ARG A 421 -17.95 -4.54 -26.19
C ARG A 421 -18.47 -3.67 -25.04
N PRO A 422 -19.37 -2.70 -25.29
CA PRO A 422 -20.03 -1.99 -24.21
C PRO A 422 -20.77 -3.00 -23.33
N LEU A 423 -20.64 -2.85 -22.00
CA LEU A 423 -21.43 -3.61 -21.03
C LEU A 423 -22.91 -3.42 -21.38
N GLN A 424 -23.57 -4.51 -21.80
CA GLN A 424 -24.99 -4.52 -22.12
C GLN A 424 -25.85 -4.45 -20.86
#